data_AF-A0A161RX33-F1
#
_entry.id   AF-A0A161RX33-F1
#
_cell.length_a   1.000
_cell.length_b   1.000
_cell.length_c   1.000
_cell.angle_alpha   90.00
_cell.angle_beta   90.00
_cell.angle_gamma   90.00
#
_symmetry.space_group_name_H-M   'P 1'
#
loop_
_entity.id
_entity.type
_entity.pdbx_description
1 polymer ?
#
loop_
_entity_poly.entity_id
_entity_poly.type
_entity_poly.pdbx_seq_one_letter_code
_entity_poly.pdbx_strand_id
1 'polypeptide(L)'
;MDYHISQSDLKKLLEGNPQLVKKSNESGEHWRFDVKTASDYRYSSIEQGDEAGLLEGKVGAQLFLTWDSSGKLAKINFWYTKLNGEKQPQIHVFNAFLDGTMTDSIYE
;
A
#
# COMPACT_ATOMS: atom_id res chain seq x y z
N MET A 1 -1.84 -18.93 6.45
CA MET A 1 -0.53 -18.88 5.75
C MET A 1 0.35 -18.02 6.64
N ASP A 2 1.29 -18.59 7.40
CA ASP A 2 2.12 -17.79 8.32
C ASP A 2 3.21 -17.06 7.52
N TYR A 3 3.00 -15.76 7.30
CA TYR A 3 3.99 -14.91 6.65
C TYR A 3 5.14 -14.64 7.64
N HIS A 4 6.12 -15.54 7.69
CA HIS A 4 7.35 -15.40 8.48
C HIS A 4 8.38 -14.44 7.87
N ILE A 5 7.94 -13.43 7.11
CA ILE A 5 8.85 -12.46 6.52
C ILE A 5 9.16 -11.37 7.55
N SER A 6 10.44 -11.21 7.88
CA SER A 6 10.87 -10.15 8.81
C SER A 6 10.76 -8.78 8.13
N GLN A 7 10.61 -7.73 8.94
CA GLN A 7 10.68 -6.33 8.48
C GLN A 7 11.96 -6.05 7.66
N SER A 8 13.10 -6.62 8.06
CA SER A 8 14.37 -6.49 7.34
C SER A 8 14.36 -7.18 5.98
N ASP A 9 13.78 -8.36 5.88
CA ASP A 9 13.71 -9.10 4.62
C ASP A 9 12.75 -8.42 3.64
N LEU A 10 11.65 -7.87 4.15
CA LEU A 10 10.70 -7.08 3.35
C LEU A 10 11.32 -5.81 2.77
N LYS A 11 12.11 -5.08 3.58
CA LYS A 11 12.85 -3.90 3.10
C LYS A 11 13.85 -4.24 1.99
N LYS A 12 14.54 -5.38 2.14
CA LYS A 12 15.46 -5.88 1.09
C LYS A 12 14.69 -6.28 -0.18
N LEU A 13 13.58 -7.01 -0.02
CA LEU A 13 12.77 -7.49 -1.13
C LEU A 13 12.17 -6.36 -1.97
N LEU A 14 11.72 -5.31 -1.31
CA LEU A 14 11.08 -4.17 -1.98
C LEU A 14 12.08 -3.15 -2.51
N GLU A 15 13.40 -3.41 -2.35
CA GLU A 15 14.52 -2.56 -2.83
C GLU A 15 14.31 -1.06 -2.59
N GLY A 16 13.60 -0.72 -1.52
CA GLY A 16 13.05 0.60 -1.29
C GLY A 16 12.96 0.91 0.18
N ASN A 17 13.18 2.18 0.53
CA ASN A 17 12.93 2.66 1.88
C ASN A 17 11.45 3.02 2.00
N PRO A 18 10.66 2.31 2.83
CA PRO A 18 9.27 2.70 3.04
C PRO A 18 9.22 4.10 3.64
N GLN A 19 8.20 4.85 3.25
CA GLN A 19 7.74 5.95 4.08
C GLN A 19 7.11 5.32 5.32
N LEU A 20 7.56 5.74 6.50
CA LEU A 20 7.25 5.08 7.76
C LEU A 20 6.48 6.03 8.66
N VAL A 21 5.30 5.62 9.11
CA VAL A 21 4.55 6.36 10.12
C VAL A 21 4.15 5.46 11.28
N LYS A 22 4.41 5.97 12.48
CA LYS A 22 3.83 5.47 13.71
C LYS A 22 2.54 6.24 13.94
N LYS A 23 1.39 5.58 13.78
CA LYS A 23 0.12 6.17 14.19
C LYS A 23 0.17 6.39 15.70
N SER A 24 -0.21 7.57 16.17
CA SER A 24 -0.28 7.87 17.60
C SER A 24 -1.37 7.06 18.33
N ASN A 25 -2.33 6.50 17.57
CA ASN A 25 -3.57 5.93 18.08
C ASN A 25 -3.69 4.42 17.81
N GLU A 26 -2.79 3.86 17.01
CA GLU A 26 -2.71 2.43 16.73
C GLU A 26 -1.36 1.94 17.22
N SER A 27 -1.34 0.81 17.92
CA SER A 27 -0.14 0.29 18.57
C SER A 27 0.89 -0.30 17.59
N GLY A 28 0.77 -0.01 16.29
CA GLY A 28 1.51 -0.64 15.20
C GLY A 28 2.09 0.35 14.17
N GLU A 29 3.13 -0.10 13.47
CA GLU A 29 3.76 0.68 12.40
C GLU A 29 2.96 0.57 11.10
N HIS A 30 2.96 1.63 10.30
CA HIS A 30 2.41 1.65 8.95
C HIS A 30 3.50 2.02 7.97
N TRP A 31 3.71 1.16 6.98
CA TRP A 31 4.68 1.37 5.92
C TRP A 31 3.96 1.61 4.61
N ARG A 32 4.43 2.58 3.85
CA ARG A 32 3.97 2.87 2.50
C ARG A 32 5.14 2.79 1.51
N PHE A 33 4.90 2.10 0.40
CA PHE A 33 5.80 2.04 -0.75
C PHE A 33 5.05 2.53 -1.98
N ASP A 34 5.66 3.45 -2.70
CA ASP A 34 5.11 3.98 -3.94
C ASP A 34 5.90 3.42 -5.13
N VAL A 35 5.18 2.99 -6.15
CA VAL A 35 5.73 2.34 -7.34
C VAL A 35 5.50 3.25 -8.55
N LYS A 36 6.54 3.42 -9.39
CA LYS A 36 6.50 4.27 -10.59
C LYS A 36 6.06 5.71 -10.28
N THR A 37 6.72 6.35 -9.31
CA THR A 37 6.46 7.74 -8.95
C THR A 37 7.04 8.71 -9.99
N ALA A 38 6.27 9.71 -10.38
CA ALA A 38 6.78 10.87 -11.10
C ALA A 38 7.77 11.65 -10.22
N SER A 39 8.71 12.39 -10.83
CA SER A 39 9.75 13.11 -10.10
C SER A 39 9.21 14.24 -9.20
N ASP A 40 8.05 14.79 -9.54
CA ASP A 40 7.35 15.84 -8.79
C ASP A 40 6.29 15.28 -7.84
N TYR A 41 6.19 13.95 -7.72
CA TYR A 41 5.18 13.30 -6.91
C TYR A 41 5.38 13.60 -5.41
N ARG A 42 4.30 14.07 -4.79
CA ARG A 42 4.20 14.39 -3.36
C ARG A 42 2.83 13.91 -2.90
N TYR A 43 2.79 13.11 -1.85
CA TYR A 43 1.53 12.67 -1.26
C TYR A 43 1.14 13.56 -0.07
N SER A 44 -0.17 13.70 0.14
CA SER A 44 -0.75 14.48 1.25
C SER A 44 -0.90 13.67 2.54
N SER A 45 -1.09 12.35 2.42
CA SER A 45 -1.29 11.43 3.54
C SER A 45 -0.62 10.09 3.31
N ILE A 46 -0.11 9.50 4.37
CA ILE A 46 0.43 8.13 4.37
C ILE A 46 -0.60 7.10 4.86
N GLU A 47 -1.70 7.55 5.45
CA GLU A 47 -2.71 6.66 6.06
C GLU A 47 -3.73 6.17 5.04
N GLN A 48 -3.78 6.79 3.87
CA GLN A 48 -4.74 6.52 2.81
C GLN A 48 -4.03 6.45 1.46
N GLY A 49 -4.69 5.80 0.49
CA GLY A 49 -4.28 5.89 -0.91
C GLY A 49 -4.29 7.33 -1.40
N ASP A 50 -3.37 7.66 -2.29
CA ASP A 50 -3.35 8.95 -2.97
C ASP A 50 -4.12 8.81 -4.27
N GLU A 51 -5.44 8.96 -4.17
CA GLU A 51 -6.37 8.79 -5.27
C GLU A 51 -6.04 9.71 -6.44
N ALA A 52 -5.76 10.98 -6.16
CA ALA A 52 -5.38 11.96 -7.18
C ALA A 52 -4.09 11.53 -7.87
N GLY A 53 -3.06 11.15 -7.10
CA GLY A 53 -1.80 10.66 -7.65
C GLY A 53 -1.96 9.41 -8.52
N LEU A 54 -2.86 8.50 -8.15
CA LEU A 54 -3.18 7.28 -8.91
C LEU A 54 -3.94 7.59 -10.21
N LEU A 55 -4.97 8.43 -10.14
CA LEU A 55 -5.81 8.79 -11.29
C LEU A 55 -5.06 9.67 -12.31
N GLU A 56 -4.18 10.56 -11.84
CA GLU A 56 -3.33 11.39 -12.68
C GLU A 56 -2.09 10.66 -13.20
N GLY A 57 -1.83 9.44 -12.72
CA GLY A 57 -0.64 8.66 -13.08
C GLY A 57 0.68 9.20 -12.52
N LYS A 58 0.62 10.04 -11.48
CA LYS A 58 1.79 10.53 -10.73
C LYS A 58 2.41 9.45 -9.85
N VAL A 59 1.63 8.44 -9.47
CA VAL A 59 2.10 7.19 -8.86
C VAL A 59 1.37 6.03 -9.54
N GLY A 60 2.09 4.97 -9.88
CA GLY A 60 1.50 3.81 -10.57
C GLY A 60 0.78 2.85 -9.65
N ALA A 61 1.29 2.67 -8.43
CA ALA A 61 0.66 1.87 -7.38
C ALA A 61 1.22 2.22 -6.00
N GLN A 62 0.50 1.86 -4.95
CA GLN A 62 0.84 2.12 -3.57
C GLN A 62 0.61 0.87 -2.73
N LEU A 63 1.67 0.38 -2.08
CA LEU A 63 1.63 -0.75 -1.16
C LEU A 63 1.69 -0.24 0.27
N PHE A 64 0.70 -0.64 1.07
CA PHE A 64 0.63 -0.37 2.49
C PHE A 64 0.77 -1.68 3.27
N LEU A 65 1.67 -1.66 4.24
CA LEU A 65 1.88 -2.76 5.18
C LEU A 65 1.57 -2.23 6.59
N THR A 66 0.57 -2.83 7.22
CA THR A 66 0.22 -2.55 8.62
C THR A 66 0.80 -3.65 9.50
N TRP A 67 1.56 -3.25 10.50
CA TRP A 67 2.12 -4.12 11.53
C TRP A 67 1.27 -4.02 12.80
N ASP A 68 1.12 -5.13 13.53
CA ASP A 68 0.53 -5.10 14.87
C ASP A 68 1.56 -4.67 15.94
N SER A 69 1.11 -4.56 17.19
CA SER A 69 1.96 -4.19 18.32
C SER A 69 3.04 -5.20 18.67
N SER A 70 2.92 -6.43 18.18
CA SER A 70 3.94 -7.48 18.32
C SER A 70 4.98 -7.43 17.19
N GLY A 71 4.84 -6.49 16.25
CA GLY A 71 5.71 -6.36 15.08
C GLY A 71 5.42 -7.38 13.98
N LYS A 72 4.25 -8.04 14.01
CA LYS A 72 3.83 -8.97 12.96
C LYS A 72 3.01 -8.24 11.89
N LEU A 73 3.13 -8.68 10.64
CA LEU A 73 2.36 -8.12 9.54
C LEU A 73 0.89 -8.49 9.72
N ALA A 74 0.01 -7.50 9.89
CA ALA A 74 -1.41 -7.71 10.13
C ALA A 74 -2.26 -7.54 8.86
N LYS A 75 -1.86 -6.61 7.98
CA LYS A 75 -2.63 -6.26 6.78
C LYS A 75 -1.70 -5.84 5.63
N ILE A 76 -2.06 -6.27 4.42
CA ILE A 76 -1.45 -5.81 3.17
C ILE A 76 -2.53 -5.14 2.35
N ASN A 77 -2.35 -3.88 1.96
CA ASN A 77 -3.24 -3.16 1.06
C ASN A 77 -2.46 -2.67 -0.15
N PHE A 78 -2.96 -2.97 -1.34
CA PHE A 78 -2.33 -2.57 -2.59
C PHE A 78 -3.33 -1.80 -3.43
N TRP A 79 -3.04 -0.52 -3.61
CA TRP A 79 -3.83 0.41 -4.39
C TRP A 79 -3.17 0.61 -5.74
N TYR A 80 -3.93 0.50 -6.81
CA TYR A 80 -3.41 0.60 -8.16
C TYR A 80 -4.54 0.95 -9.13
N THR A 81 -4.20 1.41 -10.33
CA THR A 81 -5.19 1.69 -11.36
C THR A 81 -5.27 0.59 -12.41
N LYS A 82 -6.48 0.29 -12.86
CA LYS A 82 -6.77 -0.52 -14.06
C LYS A 82 -7.53 0.33 -15.06
N LEU A 83 -7.24 0.12 -16.35
CA LEU A 83 -8.02 0.71 -17.44
C LEU A 83 -9.21 -0.21 -17.71
N ASN A 84 -10.44 0.29 -17.57
CA ASN A 84 -11.65 -0.52 -17.68
C ASN A 84 -12.36 -0.32 -19.02
N GLY A 85 -11.72 -0.63 -20.15
CA GLY A 85 -12.32 -0.61 -21.51
C GLY A 85 -12.74 0.78 -22.03
N GLU A 86 -13.23 1.63 -21.13
CA GLU A 86 -13.45 3.05 -21.20
C GLU A 86 -12.18 3.76 -20.68
N LYS A 87 -11.82 4.88 -21.30
CA LYS A 87 -10.48 5.49 -21.25
C LYS A 87 -10.04 6.04 -19.88
N GLN A 88 -10.82 5.86 -18.83
CA GLN A 88 -10.52 6.41 -17.51
C GLN A 88 -9.98 5.33 -16.57
N PRO A 89 -8.88 5.60 -15.84
CA PRO A 89 -8.37 4.69 -14.83
C PRO A 89 -9.37 4.57 -13.69
N GLN A 90 -9.59 3.33 -13.23
CA GLN A 90 -10.32 3.05 -11.98
C GLN A 90 -9.34 2.58 -10.93
N ILE A 91 -9.52 3.06 -9.70
CA ILE A 91 -8.71 2.63 -8.57
C ILE A 91 -9.24 1.28 -8.08
N HIS A 92 -8.32 0.34 -7.94
CA HIS A 92 -8.56 -0.95 -7.32
C HIS A 92 -7.81 -1.02 -5.99
N VAL A 93 -8.44 -1.63 -5.00
CA VAL A 93 -7.83 -1.94 -3.71
C VAL A 93 -7.82 -3.44 -3.54
N PHE A 94 -6.62 -4.00 -3.59
CA PHE A 94 -6.38 -5.38 -3.21
C PHE A 94 -6.02 -5.45 -1.72
N ASN A 95 -6.73 -6.29 -0.97
CA ASN A 95 -6.42 -6.56 0.43
C ASN A 95 -6.02 -8.02 0.58
N ALA A 96 -4.95 -8.28 1.31
CA ALA A 96 -4.62 -9.61 1.80
C ALA A 96 -4.55 -9.62 3.33
N PHE A 97 -5.27 -10.57 3.92
CA PHE A 97 -5.37 -10.76 5.36
C PHE A 97 -4.64 -12.03 5.80
N LEU A 98 -4.32 -12.12 7.09
CA LEU A 98 -3.55 -13.22 7.68
C LEU A 98 -4.25 -14.58 7.62
N ASP A 99 -5.59 -14.57 7.61
CA ASP A 99 -6.41 -15.78 7.44
C ASP A 99 -6.30 -16.35 6.01
N GLY A 100 -5.62 -15.66 5.09
CA GLY A 100 -5.49 -16.02 3.69
C GLY A 100 -6.61 -15.47 2.81
N THR A 101 -7.59 -14.77 3.40
CA THR A 101 -8.64 -14.10 2.64
C THR A 101 -8.03 -12.96 1.82
N MET A 102 -8.47 -12.86 0.57
CA MET A 102 -8.08 -11.80 -0.35
C MET A 102 -9.33 -11.13 -0.91
N THR A 103 -9.30 -9.81 -1.03
CA THR A 103 -10.33 -9.05 -1.74
C THR A 103 -9.67 -8.17 -2.80
N ASP A 104 -10.34 -8.02 -3.95
CA ASP A 104 -10.01 -7.01 -4.96
C ASP A 104 -11.32 -6.29 -5.27
N SER A 105 -11.37 -5.01 -4.95
CA SER A 105 -12.57 -4.19 -5.13
C SER A 105 -12.22 -2.89 -5.83
N ILE A 106 -13.15 -2.39 -6.63
CA ILE A 106 -13.10 -1.02 -7.15
C ILE A 106 -13.31 -0.08 -5.95
N TYR A 107 -12.48 0.95 -5.84
CA TYR A 107 -12.66 2.01 -4.87
C TYR A 107 -13.73 2.98 -5.37
N GLU A 108 -14.80 3.17 -4.58
CA GLU A 108 -15.93 4.07 -4.86
C GLU A 108 -15.82 5.39 -4.08
#